data_AF-A0A1M5LKT3-F1
#
_entry.id   AF-A0A1M5LKT3-F1
#
_cell.length_a   1.000
_cell.length_b   1.000
_cell.length_c   1.000
_cell.angle_alpha   90.00
_cell.angle_beta   90.00
_cell.angle_gamma   90.00
#
_symmetry.space_group_name_H-M   'P 1'
#
loop_
_entity.id
_entity.type
_entity.pdbx_description
1 polymer ?
#
loop_
_entity_poly.entity_id
_entity_poly.type
_entity_poly.pdbx_seq_one_letter_code
_entity_poly.pdbx_strand_id
1 'polypeptide(L)'
;MKTKFILFTAFVSLLCACSEDSPSEPKDTFDANVVCPAEGTNAYGEPNRGSFTDERDGQVYKYTTIGNQVWMAENLKFDAPYSLCYAREENFCETFGRFYTLYVNGEYYALIDQVLADTICPAGWHVPSLDEWKMLVENMGGGRKCWA
;
A
#
# COMPACT_ATOMS: atom_id res chain seq x y z
N MET A 1 -81.35 -20.90 18.88
CA MET A 1 -81.09 -21.67 17.63
C MET A 1 -79.85 -21.05 17.00
N LYS A 2 -78.68 -21.69 17.15
CA LYS A 2 -78.06 -22.61 16.17
C LYS A 2 -77.86 -21.90 14.81
N THR A 3 -76.69 -21.70 14.22
CA THR A 3 -75.29 -22.07 14.47
C THR A 3 -74.50 -21.18 13.51
N LYS A 4 -73.39 -20.55 13.95
CA LYS A 4 -72.44 -19.88 13.05
C LYS A 4 -71.74 -20.96 12.22
N PHE A 5 -71.90 -20.93 10.90
CA PHE A 5 -71.13 -21.79 9.99
C PHE A 5 -69.98 -21.00 9.37
N ILE A 6 -68.81 -21.54 9.65
CA ILE A 6 -67.49 -21.14 9.23
C ILE A 6 -67.28 -21.69 7.81
N LEU A 7 -66.74 -20.89 6.88
CA LEU A 7 -65.92 -21.41 5.80
C LEU A 7 -64.57 -20.70 5.83
N PHE A 8 -63.58 -21.44 6.31
CA PHE A 8 -62.17 -21.10 6.33
C PHE A 8 -61.65 -20.97 4.90
N THR A 9 -61.21 -19.79 4.51
CA THR A 9 -60.26 -19.63 3.41
C THR A 9 -58.91 -20.14 3.90
N ALA A 10 -58.48 -21.30 3.42
CA ALA A 10 -57.16 -21.85 3.70
C ALA A 10 -56.10 -21.02 2.95
N PHE A 11 -55.69 -19.90 3.55
CA PHE A 11 -54.49 -19.16 3.17
C PHE A 11 -53.35 -19.67 4.07
N VAL A 12 -52.84 -20.87 3.78
CA VAL A 12 -51.61 -21.36 4.40
C VAL A 12 -50.47 -20.84 3.54
N SER A 13 -50.05 -19.63 3.86
CA SER A 13 -48.79 -19.03 3.45
C SER A 13 -47.66 -20.01 3.78
N LEU A 14 -47.09 -20.58 2.73
CA LEU A 14 -45.87 -21.37 2.78
C LEU A 14 -44.71 -20.42 3.14
N LEU A 15 -44.58 -20.08 4.42
CA LEU A 15 -43.35 -19.49 4.96
C LEU A 15 -42.32 -20.63 5.06
N CYS A 16 -41.79 -21.04 3.90
CA CYS A 16 -40.49 -21.66 3.87
C CYS A 16 -39.51 -20.57 4.31
N ALA A 17 -39.01 -20.73 5.52
CA ALA A 17 -37.89 -19.98 6.05
C ALA A 17 -36.69 -20.14 5.12
N CYS A 18 -36.33 -19.06 4.43
CA CYS A 18 -34.93 -18.81 4.10
C CYS A 18 -34.43 -17.90 5.22
N SER A 19 -33.68 -18.46 6.17
CA SER A 19 -32.85 -17.62 7.05
C SER A 19 -31.94 -16.84 6.12
N GLU A 20 -32.11 -15.51 6.05
CA GLU A 20 -31.11 -14.62 5.45
C GLU A 20 -29.91 -14.51 6.41
N ASP A 21 -29.36 -15.63 6.86
CA ASP A 21 -27.98 -15.65 7.34
C ASP A 21 -27.09 -15.80 6.12
N SER A 22 -27.13 -14.79 5.25
CA SER A 22 -26.04 -14.55 4.31
C SER A 22 -24.82 -14.33 5.21
N PRO A 23 -23.80 -15.23 5.18
CA PRO A 23 -22.58 -14.98 5.92
C PRO A 23 -22.09 -13.61 5.48
N SER A 24 -21.98 -12.67 6.42
CA SER A 24 -21.43 -11.35 6.13
C SER A 24 -20.09 -11.58 5.42
N GLU A 25 -19.99 -11.08 4.19
CA GLU A 25 -18.75 -11.06 3.42
C GLU A 25 -17.58 -10.69 4.36
N PRO A 26 -16.43 -11.39 4.29
CA PRO A 26 -15.29 -11.04 5.11
C PRO A 26 -14.94 -9.57 4.89
N LYS A 27 -14.88 -8.79 5.98
CA LYS A 27 -14.50 -7.37 5.93
C LYS A 27 -13.02 -7.24 5.62
N ASP A 28 -12.68 -7.33 4.34
CA ASP A 28 -11.35 -6.95 3.82
C ASP A 28 -11.43 -5.59 3.15
N THR A 29 -12.16 -4.69 3.78
CA THR A 29 -12.12 -3.29 3.44
C THR A 29 -10.81 -2.73 3.99
N PHE A 30 -9.84 -2.58 3.11
CA PHE A 30 -8.66 -1.77 3.35
C PHE A 30 -9.10 -0.37 3.86
N ASP A 31 -8.67 0.00 5.06
CA ASP A 31 -8.89 1.33 5.63
C ASP A 31 -7.56 2.06 5.79
N ALA A 32 -7.33 3.05 4.93
CA ALA A 32 -6.10 3.84 4.94
C ALA A 32 -5.89 4.58 6.28
N ASN A 33 -6.96 4.96 6.99
CA ASN A 33 -6.81 5.64 8.28
C ASN A 33 -6.27 4.70 9.37
N VAL A 34 -6.48 3.39 9.20
CA VAL A 34 -5.94 2.36 10.08
C VAL A 34 -4.53 1.96 9.66
N VAL A 35 -4.29 1.77 8.36
CA VAL A 35 -3.00 1.28 7.83
C VAL A 35 -1.91 2.35 7.90
N CYS A 36 -2.24 3.59 7.55
CA CYS A 36 -1.30 4.71 7.51
C CYS A 36 -1.91 5.95 8.18
N PRO A 37 -2.06 5.96 9.52
CA PRO A 37 -2.71 7.06 10.23
C PRO A 37 -2.03 8.41 9.97
N ALA A 38 -2.82 9.46 9.82
CA ALA A 38 -2.29 10.81 9.60
C ALA A 38 -1.71 11.42 10.90
N GLU A 39 -2.40 11.20 12.01
CA GLU A 39 -2.04 11.73 13.32
C GLU A 39 -1.22 10.73 14.13
N GLY A 40 -0.51 11.22 15.14
CA GLY A 40 0.32 10.42 16.04
C GLY A 40 1.81 10.50 15.72
N THR A 41 2.59 9.71 16.45
CA THR A 41 4.05 9.67 16.32
C THR A 41 4.53 8.28 15.95
N ASN A 42 5.58 8.22 15.14
CA ASN A 42 6.23 6.98 14.76
C ASN A 42 7.25 6.54 15.83
N ALA A 43 7.93 5.41 15.58
CA ALA A 43 8.92 4.85 16.50
C ALA A 43 10.12 5.77 16.79
N TYR A 44 10.33 6.80 15.98
CA TYR A 44 11.41 7.78 16.11
C TYR A 44 10.98 9.06 16.84
N GLY A 45 9.72 9.17 17.28
CA GLY A 45 9.19 10.36 17.93
C GLY A 45 8.78 11.48 16.96
N GLU A 46 8.82 11.20 15.65
CA GLU A 46 8.40 12.12 14.60
C GLU A 46 6.91 11.92 14.24
N PRO A 47 6.23 12.91 13.65
CA PRO A 47 4.87 12.74 13.16
C PRO A 47 4.71 11.54 12.21
N ASN A 48 3.56 10.86 12.24
CA ASN A 48 3.31 9.71 11.37
C ASN A 48 3.42 10.03 9.87
N ARG A 49 3.12 11.27 9.49
CA ARG A 49 3.31 11.79 8.13
C ARG A 49 4.08 13.10 8.19
N GLY A 50 4.91 13.30 7.19
CA GLY A 50 5.68 14.54 7.07
C GLY A 50 6.41 14.61 5.75
N SER A 51 7.42 15.46 5.70
CA SER A 51 8.32 15.56 4.58
C SER A 51 9.76 15.69 5.07
N PHE A 52 10.69 15.25 4.24
CA PHE A 52 12.12 15.50 4.42
C PHE A 52 12.71 16.07 3.13
N THR A 53 13.84 16.73 3.25
CA THR A 53 14.60 17.25 2.11
C THR A 53 15.80 16.35 1.87
N ASP A 54 15.98 15.87 0.65
CA ASP A 54 17.20 15.21 0.21
C ASP A 54 18.30 16.27 0.05
N GLU A 55 19.34 16.18 0.88
CA GLU A 55 20.43 17.17 0.89
C GLU A 55 21.28 17.14 -0.38
N ARG A 56 21.19 16.06 -1.17
CA ARG A 56 22.01 15.87 -2.38
C ARG A 56 21.55 16.75 -3.54
N ASP A 57 20.26 17.03 -3.62
CA ASP A 57 19.63 17.76 -4.74
C ASP A 57 18.55 18.77 -4.31
N GLY A 58 18.23 18.85 -3.01
CA GLY A 58 17.22 19.77 -2.46
C GLY A 58 15.78 19.33 -2.68
N GLN A 59 15.55 18.11 -3.18
CA GLN A 59 14.18 17.61 -3.43
C GLN A 59 13.48 17.28 -2.11
N VAL A 60 12.22 17.71 -2.01
CA VAL A 60 11.38 17.45 -0.84
C VAL A 60 10.47 16.27 -1.13
N TYR A 61 10.54 15.26 -0.28
CA TYR A 61 9.74 14.04 -0.37
C TYR A 61 8.86 13.89 0.85
N LYS A 62 7.62 13.46 0.65
CA LYS A 62 6.71 13.08 1.71
C LYS A 62 7.00 11.66 2.19
N TYR A 63 6.72 11.42 3.45
CA TYR A 63 6.75 10.10 4.05
C TYR A 63 5.48 9.80 4.83
N THR A 64 5.22 8.52 5.03
CA THR A 64 4.15 8.00 5.89
C THR A 64 4.64 6.81 6.68
N THR A 65 4.08 6.65 7.88
CA THR A 65 4.35 5.50 8.73
C THR A 65 3.31 4.41 8.46
N ILE A 66 3.77 3.18 8.29
CA ILE A 66 2.94 1.98 8.10
C ILE A 66 3.48 0.90 9.02
N GLY A 67 2.64 0.44 9.97
CA GLY A 67 3.13 -0.40 11.07
C GLY A 67 4.22 0.31 11.86
N ASN A 68 5.42 -0.26 11.90
CA ASN A 68 6.61 0.30 12.53
C ASN A 68 7.65 0.84 11.51
N GLN A 69 7.30 0.89 10.23
CA GLN A 69 8.19 1.34 9.16
C GLN A 69 7.79 2.71 8.65
N VAL A 70 8.79 3.51 8.29
CA VAL A 70 8.58 4.80 7.63
C VAL A 70 8.91 4.63 6.15
N TRP A 71 7.93 4.94 5.30
CA TRP A 71 8.01 4.78 3.85
C TRP A 71 7.93 6.14 3.16
N MET A 72 8.69 6.31 2.07
CA MET A 72 8.43 7.43 1.16
C MET A 72 7.03 7.26 0.57
N ALA A 73 6.25 8.35 0.57
CA ALA A 73 4.93 8.39 -0.06
C ALA A 73 5.00 8.76 -1.54
N GLU A 74 6.21 9.07 -2.04
CA GLU A 74 6.51 9.49 -3.40
C GLU A 74 7.72 8.69 -3.90
N ASN A 75 7.77 8.40 -5.20
CA ASN A 75 8.90 7.69 -5.78
C ASN A 75 10.15 8.58 -5.77
N LEU A 76 11.30 8.00 -5.42
CA LEU A 76 12.58 8.71 -5.46
C LEU A 76 12.92 9.16 -6.89
N LYS A 77 13.31 10.42 -7.04
CA LYS A 77 13.64 11.05 -8.33
C LYS A 77 14.99 11.76 -8.35
N PHE A 78 15.95 11.24 -7.59
CA PHE A 78 17.34 11.69 -7.58
C PHE A 78 18.00 11.48 -8.95
N ASP A 79 18.51 12.56 -9.55
CA ASP A 79 19.17 12.51 -10.85
C ASP A 79 20.60 11.97 -10.73
N ALA A 80 20.73 10.66 -10.89
CA ALA A 80 22.02 9.96 -10.94
C ALA A 80 22.43 9.66 -12.40
N PRO A 81 23.74 9.54 -12.70
CA PRO A 81 24.22 9.18 -14.05
C PRO A 81 23.63 7.87 -14.62
N TYR A 82 23.19 6.98 -13.74
CA TYR A 82 22.59 5.68 -14.06
C TYR A 82 21.08 5.63 -13.79
N SER A 83 20.43 6.79 -13.80
CA SER A 83 18.98 6.92 -13.68
C SER A 83 18.33 7.17 -15.05
N LEU A 84 17.11 6.67 -15.24
CA LEU A 84 16.35 6.82 -16.48
C LEU A 84 14.89 7.21 -16.19
N CYS A 85 14.33 8.08 -17.03
CA CYS A 85 12.89 8.31 -17.05
C CYS A 85 12.14 7.15 -17.71
N TYR A 86 10.89 6.92 -17.28
CA TYR A 86 9.99 6.04 -18.02
C TYR A 86 9.92 6.47 -19.50
N ALA A 87 9.96 5.51 -20.42
CA ALA A 87 9.98 5.75 -21.87
C ALA A 87 11.08 6.71 -22.38
N ARG A 88 12.07 7.08 -21.56
CA ARG A 88 13.08 8.13 -21.84
C ARG A 88 12.47 9.52 -22.10
N GLU A 89 11.30 9.77 -21.52
CA GLU A 89 10.62 11.07 -21.60
C GLU A 89 10.90 11.86 -20.31
N GLU A 90 11.57 13.01 -20.42
CA GLU A 90 12.00 13.83 -19.26
C GLU A 90 10.84 14.17 -18.31
N ASN A 91 9.65 14.47 -18.86
CA ASN A 91 8.46 14.81 -18.06
C ASN A 91 7.97 13.65 -17.18
N PHE A 92 8.32 12.42 -17.50
CA PHE A 92 7.92 11.25 -16.71
C PHE A 92 8.81 11.04 -15.48
N CYS A 93 10.03 11.57 -15.47
CA CYS A 93 10.86 11.56 -14.26
C CYS A 93 10.23 12.33 -13.10
N GLU A 94 9.56 13.45 -13.39
CA GLU A 94 8.89 14.25 -12.36
C GLU A 94 7.63 13.58 -11.80
N THR A 95 6.91 12.84 -12.64
CA THR A 95 5.61 12.25 -12.28
C THR A 95 5.76 10.87 -11.64
N PHE A 96 6.61 10.02 -12.21
CA PHE A 96 6.74 8.62 -11.80
C PHE A 96 8.03 8.32 -11.05
N GLY A 97 8.90 9.31 -10.92
CA GLY A 97 10.24 9.13 -10.42
C GLY A 97 11.18 8.53 -11.47
N ARG A 98 12.33 8.05 -11.00
CA ARG A 98 13.41 7.59 -11.88
C ARG A 98 13.66 6.09 -11.67
N PHE A 99 13.95 5.39 -12.76
CA PHE A 99 14.46 4.03 -12.68
C PHE A 99 15.96 4.07 -12.46
N TYR A 100 16.44 3.44 -11.41
CA TYR A 100 17.86 3.27 -11.16
C TYR A 100 18.29 1.96 -11.80
N THR A 101 19.05 2.07 -12.86
CA THR A 101 19.42 0.95 -13.73
C THR A 101 20.87 0.58 -13.53
N LEU A 102 21.17 -0.67 -13.87
CA LEU A 102 22.51 -1.20 -14.00
C LEU A 102 23.11 -0.96 -15.38
N TYR A 103 22.41 -0.26 -16.26
CA TYR A 103 22.83 -0.04 -17.63
C TYR A 103 22.73 1.43 -17.98
N VAL A 104 23.86 2.01 -18.42
CA VAL A 104 23.93 3.40 -18.89
C VAL A 104 24.23 3.35 -20.38
N ASN A 105 23.39 4.00 -21.19
CA ASN A 105 23.58 4.09 -22.65
C ASN A 105 23.73 2.73 -23.38
N GLY A 106 23.08 1.68 -22.86
CA GLY A 106 23.15 0.33 -23.44
C GLY A 106 24.36 -0.48 -23.01
N GLU A 107 25.26 0.09 -22.22
CA GLU A 107 26.39 -0.61 -21.61
C GLU A 107 26.08 -0.98 -20.16
N TYR A 108 26.57 -2.13 -19.74
CA TYR A 108 26.46 -2.59 -18.36
C TYR A 108 27.35 -1.74 -17.45
N TYR A 109 26.74 -1.10 -16.46
CA TYR A 109 27.38 -0.18 -15.53
C TYR A 109 27.88 -0.90 -14.27
N ALA A 110 27.05 -1.68 -13.58
CA ALA A 110 27.41 -2.41 -12.36
C ALA A 110 26.38 -3.49 -11.99
N LEU A 111 26.63 -4.36 -10.99
CA LEU A 111 25.57 -5.14 -10.34
C LEU A 111 24.84 -4.22 -9.35
N ILE A 112 23.54 -4.46 -9.06
CA ILE A 112 22.92 -3.84 -7.88
C ILE A 112 23.49 -4.63 -6.73
N ASP A 113 24.60 -4.15 -6.19
CA ASP A 113 25.07 -4.53 -4.89
C ASP A 113 24.57 -3.52 -3.85
N GLN A 114 24.81 -3.82 -2.58
CA GLN A 114 24.45 -2.89 -1.52
C GLN A 114 25.19 -1.56 -1.65
N VAL A 115 26.42 -1.56 -2.15
CA VAL A 115 27.21 -0.33 -2.32
C VAL A 115 26.51 0.63 -3.27
N LEU A 116 26.05 0.17 -4.43
CA LEU A 116 25.32 1.02 -5.37
C LEU A 116 23.96 1.43 -4.81
N ALA A 117 23.23 0.51 -4.16
CA ALA A 117 21.95 0.81 -3.52
C ALA A 117 22.08 1.93 -2.45
N ASP A 118 23.15 1.89 -1.66
CA ASP A 118 23.46 2.87 -0.62
C ASP A 118 23.81 4.24 -1.21
N THR A 119 24.30 4.30 -2.45
CA THR A 119 24.52 5.60 -3.14
C THR A 119 23.24 6.24 -3.66
N ILE A 120 22.17 5.45 -3.86
CA ILE A 120 20.91 5.92 -4.44
C ILE A 120 20.03 6.57 -3.38
N CYS A 121 19.99 6.00 -2.18
CA CYS A 121 19.10 6.48 -1.12
C CYS A 121 19.67 7.71 -0.39
N PRO A 122 18.83 8.68 0.01
CA PRO A 122 19.26 9.78 0.87
C PRO A 122 19.72 9.25 2.23
N ALA A 123 20.47 10.05 2.98
CA ALA A 123 20.92 9.67 4.33
C ALA A 123 19.73 9.27 5.22
N GLY A 124 19.84 8.13 5.91
CA GLY A 124 18.78 7.58 6.76
C GLY A 124 17.70 6.79 6.01
N TRP A 125 17.76 6.72 4.68
CA TRP A 125 16.89 5.91 3.84
C TRP A 125 17.68 4.77 3.19
N HIS A 126 17.00 3.68 2.89
CA HIS A 126 17.59 2.53 2.19
C HIS A 126 16.58 1.86 1.28
N VAL A 127 17.09 1.05 0.35
CA VAL A 127 16.25 0.18 -0.47
C VAL A 127 15.66 -0.91 0.42
N PRO A 128 14.33 -1.09 0.45
CA PRO A 128 13.72 -2.08 1.32
C PRO A 128 14.25 -3.48 1.06
N SER A 129 14.57 -4.19 2.14
CA SER A 129 14.78 -5.62 2.10
C SER A 129 13.48 -6.37 1.81
N LEU A 130 13.60 -7.64 1.42
CA LEU A 130 12.44 -8.50 1.20
C LEU A 130 11.55 -8.63 2.45
N ASP A 131 12.15 -8.65 3.64
CA ASP A 131 11.38 -8.79 4.89
C ASP A 131 10.68 -7.49 5.27
N GLU A 132 11.30 -6.34 4.99
CA GLU A 132 10.62 -5.05 5.14
C GLU A 132 9.44 -4.92 4.19
N TRP A 133 9.60 -5.37 2.94
CA TRP A 133 8.53 -5.41 1.96
C TRP A 133 7.38 -6.34 2.38
N LYS A 134 7.67 -7.54 2.91
CA LYS A 134 6.63 -8.45 3.42
C LYS A 134 5.82 -7.80 4.54
N MET A 135 6.50 -7.13 5.46
CA MET A 135 5.84 -6.43 6.57
C MET A 135 4.91 -5.31 6.09
N LEU A 136 5.32 -4.57 5.05
CA LEU A 136 4.45 -3.59 4.39
C LEU A 136 3.18 -4.27 3.85
N VAL A 137 3.33 -5.35 3.09
CA VAL A 137 2.22 -6.09 2.47
C VAL A 137 1.27 -6.67 3.52
N GLU A 138 1.80 -7.21 4.61
CA GLU A 138 1.02 -7.72 5.74
C GLU A 138 0.18 -6.62 6.39
N ASN A 139 0.77 -5.45 6.63
CA ASN A 139 0.05 -4.27 7.16
C ASN A 139 -1.02 -3.74 6.20
N MET A 140 -0.83 -3.90 4.89
CA MET A 140 -1.82 -3.53 3.87
C MET A 140 -2.96 -4.54 3.70
N GLY A 141 -2.99 -5.63 4.47
CA GLY A 141 -4.04 -6.66 4.39
C GLY A 141 -3.78 -7.74 3.34
N GLY A 142 -2.60 -7.75 2.70
CA GLY A 142 -2.19 -8.76 1.72
C GLY A 142 -1.80 -10.12 2.32
N GLY A 143 -1.76 -10.24 3.65
CA GLY A 143 -1.31 -11.43 4.37
C GLY A 143 -2.34 -12.54 4.54
N ARG A 144 -3.53 -12.43 3.93
CA ARG A 144 -4.53 -13.49 4.03
C ARG A 144 -4.11 -14.68 3.18
N LYS A 145 -3.69 -15.75 3.86
CA LYS A 145 -3.38 -17.04 3.27
C LYS A 145 -4.61 -17.55 2.51
N CYS A 146 -4.61 -17.41 1.19
CA CYS A 146 -5.50 -18.18 0.33
C CYS A 146 -5.00 -19.63 0.26
N TRP A 147 -5.05 -20.37 1.36
CA TRP A 147 -4.96 -21.83 1.33
C TRP A 147 -5.71 -22.41 2.53
N ALA A 148 -6.93 -22.87 2.27
CA ALA A 148 -7.61 -23.94 2.99
C ALA A 148 -8.21 -24.87 1.92
#